data_AF-A0A170Z432-F1
#
_entry.id   AF-A0A170Z432-F1
#
_cell.length_a   1.000
_cell.length_b   1.000
_cell.length_c   1.000
_cell.angle_alpha   90.00
_cell.angle_beta   90.00
_cell.angle_gamma   90.00
#
_symmetry.space_group_name_H-M   'P 1'
#
loop_
_entity.id
_entity.type
_entity.pdbx_description
1 polymer ?
#
loop_
_entity_poly.entity_id
_entity_poly.type
_entity_poly.pdbx_seq_one_letter_code
_entity_poly.pdbx_strand_id
1 'polypeptide(L)'
;MVLYVFINMTAVTEEGAITLSKFRGCLLGALMGDCLGAPFEEEEGTVSKKILQKYFDKMEEPSFKSPVKMYTDDTAMTKSVAESLIQNAAFMEKDMAKRFVTEYFKEPRRGYGGSVVEVFKKLKASKLEDVWSPAKQQFSGSGSYGNGAAMRVSPIALFCHNSKPLLIDLATKSSQLTHSNKLGVNGAILQALAVQQSFNLDPKSP
;
A
#
# COMPACT_ATOMS: atom_id res chain seq x y z
N MET A 1 -9.93 -42.88 -4.93
CA MET A 1 -11.03 -42.98 -3.96
C MET A 1 -10.39 -43.24 -2.60
N VAL A 2 -10.23 -42.33 -1.64
CA VAL A 2 -10.64 -40.94 -1.34
C VAL A 2 -9.61 -40.48 -0.29
N LEU A 3 -8.68 -39.57 -0.60
CA LEU A 3 -8.64 -38.15 -0.20
C LEU A 3 -9.47 -37.76 1.05
N TYR A 4 -8.92 -37.85 2.26
CA TYR A 4 -9.31 -37.02 3.42
C TYR A 4 -8.15 -37.00 4.43
N VAL A 5 -7.12 -36.17 4.16
CA VAL A 5 -6.20 -35.73 5.21
C VAL A 5 -6.83 -34.48 5.81
N PHE A 6 -7.17 -34.60 7.09
CA PHE A 6 -7.84 -33.62 7.92
C PHE A 6 -7.33 -32.19 7.69
N ILE A 7 -8.24 -31.32 7.27
CA ILE A 7 -8.12 -29.88 7.46
C ILE A 7 -8.22 -29.65 8.97
N ASN A 8 -7.08 -29.54 9.65
CA ASN A 8 -7.04 -28.97 10.99
C ASN A 8 -7.27 -27.46 10.85
N MET A 9 -8.54 -27.06 10.85
CA MET A 9 -8.94 -25.73 11.32
C MET A 9 -8.58 -25.68 12.82
N THR A 10 -7.34 -25.32 13.13
CA THR A 10 -6.98 -24.90 14.48
C THR A 10 -7.91 -23.75 14.84
N ALA A 11 -8.66 -23.91 15.93
CA ALA A 11 -9.47 -22.85 16.51
C ALA A 11 -8.59 -21.59 16.63
N VAL A 12 -8.99 -20.53 15.95
CA VAL A 12 -8.30 -19.23 16.05
C VAL A 12 -8.41 -18.81 17.50
N THR A 13 -7.28 -18.67 18.20
CA THR A 13 -7.26 -18.14 19.57
C THR A 13 -7.88 -16.75 19.58
N GLU A 14 -8.46 -16.30 20.69
CA GLU A 14 -9.03 -14.95 20.79
C GLU A 14 -8.02 -13.87 20.35
N GLU A 15 -6.76 -14.02 20.75
CA GLU A 15 -5.64 -13.18 20.33
C GLU A 15 -5.36 -13.25 18.81
N GLY A 16 -5.43 -14.44 18.22
CA GLY A 16 -5.33 -14.65 16.77
C GLY A 16 -6.51 -14.02 16.02
N ALA A 17 -7.71 -14.05 16.59
CA ALA A 17 -8.92 -13.48 15.98
C ALA A 17 -8.87 -11.95 16.00
N ILE A 18 -8.42 -11.36 17.11
CA ILE A 18 -8.18 -9.91 17.23
C ILE A 18 -7.10 -9.47 16.24
N THR A 19 -6.00 -10.22 16.14
CA THR A 19 -4.91 -9.96 15.18
C THR A 19 -5.43 -9.94 13.74
N LEU A 20 -6.17 -10.98 13.34
CA LEU A 20 -6.75 -11.08 12.01
C LEU A 20 -7.74 -9.93 11.72
N SER A 21 -8.56 -9.56 12.70
CA SER A 21 -9.48 -8.42 12.58
C SER A 21 -8.74 -7.11 12.35
N LYS A 22 -7.66 -6.85 13.12
CA LYS A 22 -6.82 -5.66 12.95
C LYS A 22 -6.12 -5.62 11.58
N PHE A 23 -5.64 -6.75 11.09
CA PHE A 23 -5.01 -6.85 9.75
C PHE A 23 -6.02 -6.51 8.65
N ARG A 24 -7.23 -7.10 8.71
CA ARG A 24 -8.32 -6.80 7.78
C ARG A 24 -8.73 -5.32 7.85
N GLY A 25 -8.90 -4.79 9.06
CA GLY A 25 -9.25 -3.40 9.28
C GLY A 25 -8.21 -2.43 8.72
N CYS A 26 -6.91 -2.74 8.88
CA CYS A 26 -5.83 -1.93 8.32
C CYS A 26 -5.89 -1.84 6.78
N LEU A 27 -5.99 -2.98 6.10
CA LEU A 27 -6.03 -3.02 4.63
C LEU A 27 -7.34 -2.43 4.07
N LEU A 28 -8.48 -2.73 4.71
CA LEU A 28 -9.78 -2.17 4.32
C LEU A 28 -9.83 -0.66 4.56
N GLY A 29 -9.30 -0.19 5.69
CA GLY A 29 -9.20 1.24 6.01
C GLY A 29 -8.34 1.99 4.99
N ALA A 30 -7.21 1.42 4.58
CA ALA A 30 -6.38 1.99 3.51
C ALA A 30 -7.13 2.06 2.17
N LEU A 31 -7.81 0.98 1.77
CA LEU A 31 -8.64 0.94 0.56
C LEU A 31 -9.79 1.97 0.61
N MET A 32 -10.47 2.08 1.75
CA MET A 32 -11.55 3.05 1.93
C MET A 32 -11.01 4.48 1.87
N GLY A 33 -9.85 4.75 2.49
CA GLY A 33 -9.21 6.06 2.45
C GLY A 33 -8.84 6.49 1.03
N ASP A 34 -8.23 5.59 0.25
CA ASP A 34 -7.96 5.78 -1.18
C ASP A 34 -9.26 6.08 -1.95
N CYS A 35 -10.21 5.14 -1.96
CA CYS A 35 -11.43 5.26 -2.77
C CYS A 35 -12.29 6.48 -2.42
N LEU A 36 -12.40 6.83 -1.12
CA LEU A 36 -13.21 7.95 -0.65
C LEU A 36 -12.47 9.29 -0.70
N GLY A 37 -11.13 9.28 -0.72
CA GLY A 37 -10.29 10.47 -0.85
C GLY A 37 -10.05 10.91 -2.30
N ALA A 38 -9.92 9.95 -3.22
CA ALA A 38 -9.65 10.18 -4.64
C ALA A 38 -10.63 11.12 -5.39
N PRO A 39 -11.92 11.29 -5.01
CA PRO A 39 -12.79 12.32 -5.57
C PRO A 39 -12.32 13.76 -5.31
N PHE A 40 -11.49 13.98 -4.29
CA PHE A 40 -11.15 15.30 -3.77
C PHE A 40 -9.66 15.67 -3.93
N GLU A 41 -8.88 14.86 -4.64
CA GLU A 41 -7.43 15.03 -4.76
C GLU A 41 -7.01 16.33 -5.47
N GLU A 42 -7.83 16.83 -6.39
CA GLU A 42 -7.61 18.06 -7.15
C GLU A 42 -8.38 19.28 -6.59
N GLU A 43 -9.09 19.10 -5.47
CA GLU A 43 -9.82 20.20 -4.84
C GLU A 43 -8.85 21.10 -4.06
N GLU A 44 -8.78 22.37 -4.43
CA GLU A 44 -7.96 23.34 -3.70
C GLU A 44 -8.61 23.72 -2.36
N GLY A 45 -7.87 23.52 -1.27
CA GLY A 45 -8.28 23.94 0.07
C GLY A 45 -9.05 22.87 0.86
N THR A 46 -9.85 23.30 1.84
CA THR A 46 -10.59 22.37 2.71
C THR A 46 -11.90 21.97 2.05
N VAL A 47 -12.12 20.66 1.90
CA VAL A 47 -13.42 20.13 1.46
C VAL A 47 -14.48 20.45 2.51
N SER A 48 -15.44 21.30 2.16
CA SER A 48 -16.49 21.70 3.10
C SER A 48 -17.40 20.53 3.48
N LYS A 49 -17.97 20.57 4.69
CA LYS A 49 -18.97 19.57 5.15
C LYS A 49 -20.14 19.42 4.16
N LYS A 50 -20.54 20.50 3.48
CA LYS A 50 -21.61 20.48 2.47
C LYS A 50 -21.22 19.66 1.24
N ILE A 51 -19.97 19.76 0.79
CA ILE A 51 -19.46 18.97 -0.34
C ILE A 51 -19.41 17.49 0.04
N LEU A 52 -18.89 17.17 1.23
CA LEU A 52 -18.87 15.80 1.75
C LEU A 52 -20.30 15.23 1.85
N GLN A 53 -21.23 15.96 2.48
CA GLN A 53 -22.61 15.51 2.63
C GLN A 53 -23.25 15.19 1.27
N LYS A 54 -23.12 16.10 0.29
CA LYS A 54 -23.65 15.87 -1.06
C LYS A 54 -23.05 14.63 -1.73
N TYR A 55 -21.77 14.34 -1.48
CA TYR A 55 -21.12 13.15 -2.00
C TYR A 55 -21.70 11.88 -1.38
N PHE A 56 -21.90 11.85 -0.05
CA PHE A 56 -22.51 10.72 0.66
C PHE A 56 -23.99 10.54 0.32
N ASP A 57 -24.78 11.62 0.26
CA ASP A 57 -26.20 11.57 -0.11
C ASP A 57 -26.39 10.88 -1.47
N LYS A 58 -25.52 11.22 -2.45
CA LYS A 58 -25.55 10.61 -3.79
C LYS A 58 -25.28 9.10 -3.76
N MET A 59 -24.46 8.62 -2.82
CA MET A 59 -24.17 7.19 -2.69
C MET A 59 -25.32 6.39 -2.06
N GLU A 60 -26.21 7.07 -1.33
CA GLU A 60 -27.39 6.47 -0.70
C GLU A 60 -28.62 6.47 -1.63
N GLU A 61 -28.57 7.18 -2.76
CA GLU A 61 -29.68 7.22 -3.72
C GLU A 61 -29.99 5.82 -4.28
N PRO A 62 -31.27 5.38 -4.37
CA PRO A 62 -31.64 4.07 -4.91
C PRO A 62 -31.19 3.82 -6.36
N SER A 63 -30.97 4.89 -7.12
CA SER A 63 -30.48 4.88 -8.50
C SER A 63 -28.96 4.68 -8.59
N PHE A 64 -28.25 4.76 -7.45
CA PHE A 64 -26.80 4.69 -7.39
C PHE A 64 -26.33 3.29 -7.80
N LYS A 65 -25.52 3.23 -8.87
CA LYS A 65 -24.87 2.00 -9.32
C LYS A 65 -23.39 2.09 -9.01
N SER A 66 -22.90 1.12 -8.22
CA SER A 66 -21.47 0.88 -7.98
C SER A 66 -20.69 0.82 -9.30
N PRO A 67 -19.41 1.29 -9.36
CA PRO A 67 -18.58 1.73 -8.23
C PRO A 67 -18.49 3.25 -8.04
N VAL A 68 -18.46 3.65 -6.76
CA VAL A 68 -18.29 5.03 -6.24
C VAL A 68 -17.02 5.73 -6.76
N LYS A 69 -15.92 5.00 -6.90
CA LYS A 69 -14.74 5.24 -7.74
C LYS A 69 -13.91 3.97 -7.60
N MET A 70 -13.16 3.61 -8.62
CA MET A 70 -12.17 2.53 -8.46
C MET A 70 -10.98 3.08 -7.67
N TYR A 71 -10.30 2.22 -6.90
CA TYR A 71 -9.08 2.57 -6.17
C TYR A 71 -7.98 3.18 -7.08
N THR A 72 -7.02 3.91 -6.52
CA THR A 72 -5.92 4.57 -7.27
C THR A 72 -4.64 3.73 -7.28
N ASP A 73 -3.50 4.35 -7.61
CA ASP A 73 -2.19 3.75 -7.47
C ASP A 73 -1.82 3.41 -6.03
N ASP A 74 -2.42 4.08 -5.02
CA ASP A 74 -2.24 3.76 -3.59
C ASP A 74 -2.55 2.28 -3.32
N THR A 75 -3.78 1.84 -3.64
CA THR A 75 -4.18 0.44 -3.47
C THR A 75 -3.51 -0.48 -4.48
N ALA A 76 -3.30 -0.06 -5.73
CA ALA A 76 -2.67 -0.91 -6.75
C ALA A 76 -1.25 -1.33 -6.32
N MET A 77 -0.47 -0.38 -5.81
CA MET A 77 0.85 -0.65 -5.27
C MET A 77 0.80 -1.39 -3.92
N THR A 78 -0.18 -1.08 -3.05
CA THR A 78 -0.39 -1.82 -1.78
C THR A 78 -0.62 -3.32 -2.05
N LYS A 79 -1.47 -3.66 -3.02
CA LYS A 79 -1.71 -5.05 -3.44
C LYS A 79 -0.42 -5.71 -3.93
N SER A 80 0.35 -5.01 -4.77
CA SER A 80 1.63 -5.52 -5.28
C SER A 80 2.63 -5.84 -4.15
N VAL A 81 2.69 -5.00 -3.11
CA VAL A 81 3.51 -5.26 -1.91
C VAL A 81 3.01 -6.51 -1.17
N ALA A 82 1.70 -6.57 -0.88
CA ALA A 82 1.10 -7.68 -0.15
C ALA A 82 1.31 -9.01 -0.87
N GLU A 83 1.02 -9.08 -2.16
CA GLU A 83 1.19 -10.29 -2.95
C GLU A 83 2.65 -10.75 -3.03
N SER A 84 3.61 -9.81 -3.12
CA SER A 84 5.04 -10.14 -3.11
C SER A 84 5.45 -10.80 -1.79
N LEU A 85 5.04 -10.20 -0.67
CA LEU A 85 5.38 -10.73 0.66
C LEU A 85 4.71 -12.09 0.90
N ILE A 86 3.45 -12.26 0.51
CA ILE A 86 2.71 -13.53 0.65
C ILE A 86 3.36 -14.62 -0.21
N GLN A 87 3.65 -14.34 -1.48
CA GLN A 87 4.17 -15.35 -2.41
C GLN A 87 5.58 -15.82 -2.03
N ASN A 88 6.41 -14.92 -1.51
CA ASN A 88 7.81 -15.23 -1.22
C ASN A 88 8.07 -15.55 0.26
N ALA A 89 7.11 -15.29 1.15
CA ALA A 89 7.29 -15.32 2.61
C ALA A 89 8.51 -14.51 3.10
N ALA A 90 8.95 -13.53 2.29
CA ALA A 90 10.13 -12.70 2.49
C ALA A 90 10.07 -11.49 1.56
N PHE A 91 10.91 -10.49 1.82
CA PHE A 91 11.12 -9.40 0.87
C PHE A 91 12.10 -9.82 -0.21
N MET A 92 11.61 -9.86 -1.45
CA MET A 92 12.39 -10.12 -2.67
C MET A 92 12.30 -8.89 -3.57
N GLU A 93 13.35 -8.07 -3.62
CA GLU A 93 13.35 -6.76 -4.29
C GLU A 93 12.98 -6.85 -5.77
N LYS A 94 13.47 -7.90 -6.46
CA LYS A 94 13.18 -8.11 -7.88
C LYS A 94 11.73 -8.51 -8.12
N ASP A 95 11.15 -9.34 -7.26
CA ASP A 95 9.74 -9.72 -7.38
C ASP A 95 8.82 -8.52 -7.12
N MET A 96 9.07 -7.76 -6.05
CA MET A 96 8.27 -6.58 -5.73
C MET A 96 8.37 -5.52 -6.83
N ALA A 97 9.58 -5.24 -7.33
CA ALA A 97 9.78 -4.33 -8.47
C ALA A 97 9.07 -4.83 -9.74
N LYS A 98 9.13 -6.13 -10.02
CA LYS A 98 8.42 -6.75 -11.15
C LYS A 98 6.91 -6.55 -11.04
N ARG A 99 6.34 -6.71 -9.85
CA ARG A 99 4.91 -6.50 -9.61
C ARG A 99 4.49 -5.06 -9.81
N PHE A 100 5.27 -4.09 -9.31
CA PHE A 100 5.01 -2.66 -9.58
C PHE A 100 4.99 -2.35 -11.08
N VAL A 101 6.01 -2.83 -11.81
CA VAL A 101 6.08 -2.66 -13.27
C VAL A 101 4.88 -3.32 -13.95
N THR A 102 4.57 -4.56 -13.58
CA THR A 102 3.47 -5.33 -14.19
C THR A 102 2.12 -4.66 -13.95
N GLU A 103 1.83 -4.26 -12.72
CA GLU A 103 0.59 -3.58 -12.35
C GLU A 103 0.45 -2.23 -13.09
N TYR A 104 1.51 -1.41 -13.12
CA TYR A 104 1.50 -0.16 -13.86
C TYR A 104 1.22 -0.36 -15.36
N PHE A 105 1.93 -1.29 -16.02
CA PHE A 105 1.72 -1.50 -17.46
C PHE A 105 0.40 -2.19 -17.80
N LYS A 106 -0.23 -2.87 -16.83
CA LYS A 106 -1.57 -3.43 -16.97
C LYS A 106 -2.64 -2.35 -16.84
N GLU A 107 -2.51 -1.46 -15.84
CA GLU A 107 -3.51 -0.43 -15.53
C GLU A 107 -2.85 0.95 -15.31
N PRO A 108 -2.31 1.60 -16.36
CA PRO A 108 -1.49 2.80 -16.20
C PRO A 108 -2.27 4.06 -15.80
N ARG A 109 -3.61 4.03 -15.88
CA ARG A 109 -4.50 5.18 -15.60
C ARG A 109 -5.02 5.22 -14.16
N ARG A 110 -4.26 4.65 -13.21
CA ARG A 110 -4.64 4.57 -11.79
C ARG A 110 -4.28 5.81 -10.95
N GLY A 111 -3.58 6.80 -11.50
CA GLY A 111 -3.20 8.02 -10.76
C GLY A 111 -1.71 8.19 -10.53
N TYR A 112 -0.88 7.24 -10.99
CA TYR A 112 0.58 7.29 -10.78
C TYR A 112 1.22 8.63 -11.13
N GLY A 113 1.97 9.18 -10.17
CA GLY A 113 2.78 10.38 -10.40
C GLY A 113 3.78 10.22 -11.55
N GLY A 114 3.95 11.27 -12.35
CA GLY A 114 4.78 11.21 -13.57
C GLY A 114 6.23 10.79 -13.33
N SER A 115 6.80 11.12 -12.16
CA SER A 115 8.16 10.69 -11.81
C SER A 115 8.26 9.17 -11.64
N VAL A 116 7.35 8.54 -10.88
CA VAL A 116 7.39 7.09 -10.63
C VAL A 116 7.11 6.28 -11.90
N VAL A 117 6.32 6.83 -12.83
CA VAL A 117 6.15 6.25 -14.16
C VAL A 117 7.49 6.07 -14.89
N GLU A 118 8.39 7.06 -14.82
CA GLU A 118 9.72 6.95 -15.43
C GLU A 118 10.58 5.87 -14.76
N VAL A 119 10.41 5.63 -13.45
CA VAL A 119 11.05 4.51 -12.75
C VAL A 119 10.56 3.18 -13.34
N PHE A 120 9.26 2.99 -13.51
CA PHE A 120 8.71 1.75 -14.06
C PHE A 120 9.13 1.50 -15.51
N LYS A 121 9.19 2.55 -16.34
CA LYS A 121 9.71 2.46 -17.71
C LYS A 121 11.17 2.01 -17.72
N LYS A 122 12.03 2.61 -16.89
CA LYS A 122 13.45 2.23 -16.77
C LYS A 122 13.62 0.79 -16.27
N LEU A 123 12.88 0.39 -15.23
CA LEU A 123 12.89 -0.97 -14.71
C LEU A 123 12.49 -2.02 -15.76
N LYS A 124 11.48 -1.71 -16.57
CA LYS A 124 11.08 -2.56 -17.70
C LYS A 124 12.15 -2.63 -18.77
N ALA A 125 12.74 -1.49 -19.16
CA ALA A 125 13.77 -1.42 -20.20
C ALA A 125 15.05 -2.15 -19.81
N SER A 126 15.47 -2.06 -18.53
CA SER A 126 16.64 -2.76 -17.99
C SER A 126 16.36 -4.22 -17.61
N LYS A 127 15.17 -4.75 -17.89
CA LYS A 127 14.75 -6.12 -17.52
C LYS A 127 14.99 -6.45 -16.04
N LEU A 128 14.85 -5.47 -15.15
CA LEU A 128 15.03 -5.61 -13.70
C LEU A 128 16.44 -6.10 -13.29
N GLU A 129 17.48 -5.82 -14.10
CA GLU A 129 18.87 -6.15 -13.76
C GLU A 129 19.32 -5.44 -12.47
N ASP A 130 19.15 -4.12 -12.43
CA ASP A 130 19.30 -3.26 -11.25
C ASP A 130 17.98 -2.55 -10.93
N VAL A 131 17.35 -2.96 -9.83
CA VAL A 131 16.05 -2.44 -9.39
C VAL A 131 16.15 -1.17 -8.53
N TRP A 132 17.36 -0.76 -8.15
CA TRP A 132 17.60 0.36 -7.25
C TRP A 132 17.96 1.64 -7.99
N SER A 133 18.75 1.53 -9.05
CA SER A 133 19.26 2.68 -9.80
C SER A 133 18.18 3.60 -10.39
N PRO A 134 17.06 3.10 -10.96
CA PRO A 134 16.03 3.96 -11.53
C PRO A 134 15.48 4.99 -10.53
N ALA A 135 15.22 4.59 -9.29
CA ALA A 135 14.74 5.49 -8.23
C ALA A 135 15.83 6.48 -7.78
N LYS A 136 17.10 6.06 -7.74
CA LYS A 136 18.24 6.95 -7.42
C LYS A 136 18.44 8.05 -8.45
N GLN A 137 18.18 7.75 -9.72
CA GLN A 137 18.36 8.70 -10.82
C GLN A 137 17.27 9.79 -10.91
N GLN A 138 16.17 9.65 -10.18
CA GLN A 138 15.13 10.68 -10.19
C GLN A 138 15.63 12.00 -9.59
N PHE A 139 15.04 13.11 -10.04
CA PHE A 139 15.32 14.46 -9.52
C PHE A 139 16.81 14.77 -9.44
N SER A 140 17.52 14.53 -10.56
CA SER A 140 18.97 14.77 -10.69
C SER A 140 19.82 14.07 -9.65
N GLY A 141 19.42 12.86 -9.23
CA GLY A 141 20.15 12.06 -8.26
C GLY A 141 19.66 12.21 -6.81
N SER A 142 18.76 13.16 -6.53
CA SER A 142 18.26 13.39 -5.18
C SER A 142 17.14 12.43 -4.76
N GLY A 143 16.49 11.77 -5.72
CA GLY A 143 15.37 10.86 -5.47
C GLY A 143 14.03 11.56 -5.18
N SER A 144 12.92 10.83 -5.34
CA SER A 144 11.59 11.33 -4.95
C SER A 144 11.44 11.44 -3.44
N TYR A 145 10.99 12.60 -2.96
CA TYR A 145 10.52 12.84 -1.60
C TYR A 145 8.99 12.69 -1.44
N GLY A 146 8.28 12.27 -2.49
CA GLY A 146 6.84 12.07 -2.45
C GLY A 146 6.40 11.00 -1.45
N ASN A 147 5.10 10.97 -1.15
CA ASN A 147 4.49 10.03 -0.20
C ASN A 147 4.26 8.62 -0.78
N GLY A 148 4.57 8.39 -2.07
CA GLY A 148 4.18 7.16 -2.77
C GLY A 148 4.77 5.87 -2.21
N ALA A 149 5.87 5.96 -1.45
CA ALA A 149 6.37 4.83 -0.67
C ALA A 149 5.56 4.58 0.61
N ALA A 150 5.15 5.64 1.29
CA ALA A 150 4.36 5.56 2.52
C ALA A 150 2.93 5.07 2.27
N MET A 151 2.30 5.50 1.17
CA MET A 151 0.92 5.15 0.85
C MET A 151 0.68 3.63 0.76
N ARG A 152 1.72 2.87 0.41
CA ARG A 152 1.67 1.43 0.16
C ARG A 152 2.34 0.56 1.22
N VAL A 153 2.78 1.15 2.34
CA VAL A 153 3.67 0.47 3.30
C VAL A 153 2.94 -0.45 4.28
N SER A 154 1.60 -0.35 4.36
CA SER A 154 0.81 -1.10 5.34
C SER A 154 1.04 -2.62 5.32
N PRO A 155 1.19 -3.32 4.17
CA PRO A 155 1.42 -4.77 4.20
C PRO A 155 2.78 -5.15 4.80
N ILE A 156 3.80 -4.28 4.68
CA ILE A 156 5.10 -4.48 5.34
C ILE A 156 4.95 -4.35 6.85
N ALA A 157 4.18 -3.36 7.31
CA ALA A 157 3.91 -3.19 8.73
C ALA A 157 3.20 -4.41 9.33
N LEU A 158 2.21 -4.97 8.62
CA LEU A 158 1.52 -6.19 9.01
C LEU A 158 2.44 -7.41 8.97
N PHE A 159 3.24 -7.58 7.92
CA PHE A 159 4.20 -8.68 7.79
C PHE A 159 5.26 -8.65 8.90
N CYS A 160 5.69 -7.46 9.31
CA CYS A 160 6.72 -7.26 10.33
C CYS A 160 6.13 -6.91 11.71
N HIS A 161 4.84 -7.16 11.97
CA HIS A 161 4.14 -6.62 13.14
C HIS A 161 4.85 -6.90 14.47
N ASN A 162 5.50 -8.06 14.59
CA ASN A 162 6.25 -8.49 15.79
C ASN A 162 7.74 -8.08 15.82
N SER A 163 8.26 -7.35 14.82
CA SER A 163 9.68 -6.99 14.76
C SER A 163 9.89 -5.59 14.18
N LYS A 164 10.09 -4.62 15.08
CA LYS A 164 10.42 -3.23 14.72
C LYS A 164 11.71 -3.09 13.88
N PRO A 165 12.84 -3.77 14.20
CA PRO A 165 14.03 -3.68 13.37
C PRO A 165 13.80 -4.18 11.95
N LEU A 166 13.08 -5.30 11.79
CA LEU A 166 12.74 -5.84 10.47
C LEU A 166 11.80 -4.90 9.71
N LEU A 167 10.84 -4.29 10.40
CA LEU A 167 9.92 -3.31 9.83
C LEU A 167 10.65 -2.09 9.24
N ILE A 168 11.63 -1.54 9.97
CA ILE A 168 12.44 -0.40 9.50
C ILE A 168 13.26 -0.79 8.27
N ASP A 169 13.92 -1.95 8.29
CA ASP A 169 14.72 -2.44 7.16
C ASP A 169 13.85 -2.66 5.91
N LEU A 170 12.71 -3.32 6.07
CA LEU A 170 11.82 -3.67 4.97
C LEU A 170 11.11 -2.45 4.38
N ALA A 171 10.64 -1.52 5.23
CA ALA A 171 10.07 -0.26 4.77
C ALA A 171 11.11 0.59 4.04
N THR A 172 12.37 0.57 4.48
CA THR A 172 13.47 1.25 3.79
C THR A 172 13.69 0.66 2.40
N LYS A 173 13.89 -0.66 2.32
CA LYS A 173 14.14 -1.38 1.07
C LYS A 173 12.97 -1.26 0.09
N SER A 174 11.72 -1.43 0.54
CA SER A 174 10.57 -1.30 -0.35
C SER A 174 10.38 0.13 -0.89
N SER A 175 10.76 1.14 -0.09
CA SER A 175 10.70 2.55 -0.49
C SER A 175 11.69 2.82 -1.61
N GLN A 176 12.94 2.38 -1.43
CA GLN A 176 14.07 2.61 -2.34
C GLN A 176 13.87 2.07 -3.76
N LEU A 177 12.90 1.17 -3.98
CA LEU A 177 12.48 0.75 -5.33
C LEU A 177 11.87 1.89 -6.17
N THR A 178 11.42 2.98 -5.54
CA THR A 178 10.76 4.12 -6.23
C THR A 178 11.11 5.49 -5.63
N HIS A 179 11.46 5.54 -4.34
CA HIS A 179 11.72 6.74 -3.56
C HIS A 179 13.05 6.54 -2.84
N SER A 180 14.12 7.13 -3.38
CA SER A 180 15.48 7.03 -2.83
C SER A 180 15.85 8.21 -1.93
N ASN A 181 15.06 9.29 -1.93
CA ASN A 181 15.28 10.43 -1.05
C ASN A 181 14.99 10.06 0.40
N LYS A 182 15.82 10.53 1.32
CA LYS A 182 15.65 10.30 2.76
C LYS A 182 14.28 10.72 3.29
N LEU A 183 13.67 11.78 2.74
CA LEU A 183 12.35 12.25 3.18
C LEU A 183 11.25 11.27 2.78
N GLY A 184 11.27 10.76 1.54
CA GLY A 184 10.32 9.75 1.09
C GLY A 184 10.47 8.42 1.85
N VAL A 185 11.72 8.00 2.09
CA VAL A 185 12.03 6.79 2.88
C VAL A 185 11.59 6.94 4.33
N ASN A 186 11.96 8.05 4.99
CA ASN A 186 11.59 8.28 6.39
C ASN A 186 10.08 8.45 6.57
N GLY A 187 9.38 9.04 5.59
CA GLY A 187 7.92 9.10 5.59
C GLY A 187 7.27 7.71 5.57
N ALA A 188 7.81 6.79 4.77
CA ALA A 188 7.33 5.41 4.75
C ALA A 188 7.63 4.64 6.05
N ILE A 189 8.82 4.84 6.62
CA ILE A 189 9.17 4.25 7.93
C ILE A 189 8.24 4.79 9.02
N LEU A 190 8.01 6.11 9.04
CA LEU A 190 7.09 6.74 9.99
C LEU A 190 5.68 6.15 9.88
N GLN A 191 5.15 6.04 8.65
CA GLN A 191 3.83 5.46 8.42
C GLN A 191 3.77 3.98 8.86
N ALA A 192 4.81 3.19 8.57
CA ALA A 192 4.86 1.79 9.00
C ALA A 192 4.90 1.64 10.53
N LEU A 193 5.67 2.50 11.22
CA LEU A 193 5.74 2.53 12.67
C LEU A 193 4.42 2.99 13.30
N ALA A 194 3.69 3.91 12.66
CA ALA A 194 2.36 4.31 13.12
C ALA A 194 1.39 3.12 13.05
N VAL A 195 1.36 2.39 11.92
CA VAL A 195 0.54 1.18 11.77
C VAL A 195 0.91 0.12 12.82
N GLN A 196 2.21 -0.13 13.04
CA GLN A 196 2.67 -1.08 14.05
C GLN A 196 2.25 -0.67 15.47
N GLN A 197 2.34 0.62 15.81
CA GLN A 197 1.91 1.11 17.12
C GLN A 197 0.39 0.93 17.31
N SER A 198 -0.41 1.29 16.30
CA SER A 198 -1.87 1.10 16.33
C SER A 198 -2.27 -0.35 16.51
N PHE A 199 -1.46 -1.30 16.03
CA PHE A 199 -1.71 -2.72 16.24
C PHE A 199 -1.71 -3.13 17.73
N ASN A 200 -0.94 -2.43 18.57
CA ASN A 200 -0.85 -2.70 20.00
C ASN A 200 -1.89 -1.95 20.85
N LEU A 201 -2.67 -1.04 20.24
CA LEU A 201 -3.70 -0.30 20.94
C LEU A 201 -4.98 -1.13 21.11
N ASP A 202 -5.71 -0.86 22.19
CA ASP A 202 -7.04 -1.42 22.42
C ASP A 202 -8.07 -0.70 21.53
N PRO A 203 -8.74 -1.38 20.59
CA PRO A 203 -9.74 -0.75 19.73
C PRO A 203 -10.97 -0.22 20.51
N LYS A 204 -11.15 -0.61 21.77
CA LYS A 204 -12.24 -0.12 22.63
C LYS A 204 -11.87 1.10 23.47
N SER A 205 -10.60 1.49 23.48
CA SER A 205 -10.08 2.59 24.29
C SER A 205 -9.48 3.66 23.37
N PRO A 206 -10.15 4.82 23.19
CA PRO A 206 -9.71 5.87 22.27
C PRO A 206 -8.39 6.54 22.66
#